data_AF-A0A1S9CQB7-F1
#
_entry.id   AF-A0A1S9CQB7-F1
#
_cell.length_a   1.000
_cell.length_b   1.000
_cell.length_c   1.000
_cell.angle_alpha   90.00
_cell.angle_beta   90.00
_cell.angle_gamma   90.00
#
_symmetry.space_group_name_H-M   'P 1'
#
loop_
_entity.id
_entity.type
_entity.pdbx_description
1 polymer ?
#
loop_
_entity_poly.entity_id
_entity_poly.type
_entity_poly.pdbx_seq_one_letter_code
_entity_poly.pdbx_strand_id
1 'polypeptide(L)'
;MANSTNFTVRIDNDIKKQCEALYSELGVNLTTAINVFLRQSIREGGFPFDVRLNNETLSAILESERLLNEPTTRRYSDVEEALRELKS
;
A
#
# COMPACT_ATOMS: atom_id res chain seq x y z
N MET A 1 15.82 20.25 -27.49
CA MET A 1 16.29 18.84 -27.36
C MET A 1 16.00 18.40 -25.94
N ALA A 2 15.33 17.26 -25.74
CA ALA A 2 15.11 16.75 -24.39
C ALA A 2 16.47 16.32 -23.82
N ASN A 3 16.90 16.98 -22.74
CA ASN A 3 18.19 16.70 -22.10
C ASN A 3 18.02 15.44 -21.24
N SER A 4 18.26 14.26 -21.83
CA SER A 4 18.13 12.98 -21.13
C SER A 4 19.46 12.58 -20.50
N THR A 5 19.44 12.19 -19.22
CA THR A 5 20.58 11.63 -18.50
C THR A 5 20.34 10.15 -18.23
N ASN A 6 21.38 9.33 -18.33
CA ASN A 6 21.30 7.91 -18.01
C ASN A 6 21.15 7.71 -16.50
N PHE A 7 20.23 6.84 -16.09
CA PHE A 7 19.98 6.48 -14.70
C PHE A 7 20.15 4.97 -14.53
N THR A 8 21.10 4.57 -13.67
CA THR A 8 21.42 3.16 -13.40
C THR A 8 21.13 2.84 -11.95
N VAL A 9 20.32 1.81 -11.70
CA VAL A 9 19.97 1.33 -10.36
C VAL A 9 20.33 -0.14 -10.24
N ARG A 10 20.87 -0.54 -9.09
CA ARG A 10 21.04 -1.96 -8.74
C ARG A 10 19.74 -2.46 -8.13
N ILE A 11 19.24 -3.56 -8.68
CA ILE A 11 18.04 -4.24 -8.22
C ILE A 11 18.32 -5.73 -8.19
N ASP A 12 17.69 -6.43 -7.26
CA ASP A 12 17.70 -7.88 -7.24
C ASP A 12 17.07 -8.45 -8.53
N ASN A 13 17.61 -9.57 -9.01
CA ASN A 13 17.17 -10.15 -10.28
C ASN A 13 15.72 -10.63 -10.25
N ASP A 14 15.30 -11.22 -9.13
CA ASP A 14 13.96 -11.77 -8.98
C ASP A 14 12.94 -10.65 -8.82
N ILE A 15 13.27 -9.60 -8.06
CA ILE A 15 12.44 -8.39 -7.97
C ILE A 15 12.27 -7.75 -9.34
N LYS A 16 13.36 -7.62 -10.13
CA LYS A 16 13.30 -7.06 -11.48
C LYS A 16 12.32 -7.84 -12.36
N LYS A 17 12.41 -9.17 -12.38
CA LYS A 17 11.53 -10.04 -13.17
C LYS A 17 10.06 -9.89 -12.76
N GLN A 18 9.79 -9.85 -11.44
CA GLN A 18 8.43 -9.68 -10.92
C GLN A 18 7.84 -8.33 -11.34
N CYS A 19 8.60 -7.24 -11.21
CA CYS A 19 8.14 -5.92 -11.65
C CYS A 19 7.94 -5.86 -13.16
N GLU A 20 8.85 -6.45 -13.97
CA GLU A 20 8.70 -6.48 -15.43
C GLU A 20 7.43 -7.23 -15.86
N ALA A 21 7.13 -8.37 -15.24
CA ALA A 21 5.89 -9.12 -15.50
C ALA A 21 4.65 -8.29 -15.13
N LEU A 22 4.61 -7.75 -13.89
CA LEU A 22 3.50 -6.93 -13.41
C LEU A 22 3.22 -5.73 -14.31
N TYR A 23 4.26 -4.95 -14.64
CA TYR A 23 4.09 -3.76 -15.46
C TYR A 23 3.73 -4.11 -16.90
N SER A 24 4.25 -5.22 -17.44
CA SER A 24 3.86 -5.72 -18.76
C SER A 24 2.37 -6.07 -18.83
N GLU A 25 1.81 -6.68 -17.78
CA GLU A 25 0.36 -6.95 -17.69
C GLU A 25 -0.47 -5.64 -17.67
N LEU A 26 0.09 -4.58 -17.08
CA LEU A 26 -0.49 -3.25 -17.07
C LEU A 26 -0.22 -2.45 -18.37
N GLY A 27 0.45 -3.04 -19.36
CA GLY A 27 0.75 -2.41 -20.65
C GLY A 27 1.86 -1.35 -20.59
N VAL A 28 2.69 -1.35 -19.55
CA VAL A 28 3.79 -0.39 -19.37
C VAL A 28 5.12 -1.11 -19.12
N ASN A 29 6.23 -0.52 -19.55
CA ASN A 29 7.55 -1.08 -19.23
C ASN A 29 8.07 -0.53 -17.89
N LEU A 30 9.05 -1.22 -17.31
CA LEU A 30 9.65 -0.84 -16.03
C LEU A 30 10.24 0.58 -16.05
N THR A 31 10.87 0.97 -17.16
CA THR A 31 11.45 2.32 -17.31
C THR A 31 10.38 3.42 -17.25
N THR A 32 9.23 3.20 -17.88
CA THR A 32 8.09 4.11 -17.82
C THR A 32 7.55 4.19 -16.38
N ALA A 33 7.40 3.04 -15.71
CA ALA A 33 6.95 3.01 -14.32
C ALA A 33 7.91 3.77 -13.38
N ILE A 34 9.22 3.62 -13.53
CA ILE A 34 10.23 4.37 -12.76
C ILE A 34 10.11 5.88 -13.03
N ASN A 35 9.92 6.29 -14.28
CA ASN A 35 9.73 7.70 -14.61
C ASN A 35 8.46 8.28 -13.99
N VAL A 36 7.36 7.52 -13.97
CA VAL A 36 6.11 7.91 -13.30
C VAL A 36 6.35 8.06 -11.80
N PHE A 37 7.01 7.09 -11.16
CA PHE A 37 7.36 7.14 -9.75
C PHE A 37 8.12 8.42 -9.40
N LEU A 38 9.20 8.73 -10.14
CA LEU A 38 10.03 9.92 -9.89
C LEU A 38 9.25 11.22 -10.06
N ARG A 39 8.39 11.32 -11.08
CA ARG A 39 7.54 12.51 -11.29
C ARG A 39 6.52 12.67 -10.19
N GLN A 40 5.93 11.57 -9.72
CA GLN A 40 4.99 11.61 -8.61
C GLN A 40 5.69 12.02 -7.31
N SER A 41 6.89 11.50 -7.04
CA SER A 41 7.69 11.91 -5.88
C SER A 41 7.96 13.41 -5.84
N ILE A 42 8.31 14.00 -6.99
CA ILE A 42 8.53 15.45 -7.10
C ILE A 42 7.24 16.22 -6.79
N ARG A 43 6.10 15.74 -7.28
CA ARG A 43 4.80 16.38 -7.08
C ARG A 43 4.37 16.35 -5.61
N GLU A 44 4.58 15.24 -4.92
CA GLU A 44 4.24 15.08 -3.49
C GLU A 44 5.30 15.69 -2.56
N GLY A 45 6.50 16.01 -3.06
CA GLY A 45 7.61 16.47 -2.23
C GLY A 45 8.20 15.37 -1.33
N GLY A 46 8.04 14.10 -1.70
CA GLY A 46 8.40 12.94 -0.87
C GLY A 46 8.21 11.61 -1.60
N PHE A 47 8.03 10.52 -0.85
CA PHE A 47 7.64 9.25 -1.46
C PHE A 47 6.23 9.36 -2.05
N PRO A 48 5.97 8.76 -3.23
CA PRO A 48 4.68 8.86 -3.90
C PRO A 48 3.63 7.89 -3.31
N PHE A 49 3.97 7.28 -2.19
CA PHE A 49 3.12 6.44 -1.37
C PHE A 49 3.55 6.63 0.09
N ASP A 50 2.66 6.26 1.00
CA ASP A 50 2.93 6.39 2.42
C ASP A 50 3.94 5.35 2.89
N VAL A 51 5.10 5.81 3.35
CA VAL A 51 6.16 4.92 3.83
C VAL A 51 6.00 4.76 5.33
N ARG A 52 5.13 3.83 5.73
CA ARG A 52 4.96 3.42 7.13
C ARG A 52 5.38 1.98 7.31
N LEU A 53 6.03 1.68 8.43
CA LEU A 53 6.02 0.33 8.98
C LEU A 53 4.57 0.02 9.34
N ASN A 54 4.01 -1.03 8.74
CA ASN A 54 2.57 -1.33 8.80
C ASN A 54 2.11 -1.89 10.16
N ASN A 55 2.57 -1.29 11.26
CA ASN A 55 2.23 -1.75 12.61
C ASN A 55 0.75 -1.52 12.92
N GLU A 56 0.14 -0.42 12.46
CA GLU A 56 -1.26 -0.10 12.75
C GLU A 56 -2.23 -1.11 12.13
N THR A 57 -2.06 -1.48 10.85
CA THR A 57 -2.91 -2.51 10.23
C THR A 57 -2.69 -3.87 10.88
N LEU A 58 -1.44 -4.19 11.23
CA LEU A 58 -1.14 -5.44 11.93
C LEU A 58 -1.80 -5.48 13.32
N SER A 59 -1.74 -4.38 14.07
CA SER A 59 -2.38 -4.23 15.37
C SER A 59 -3.90 -4.32 15.27
N ALA A 60 -4.52 -3.69 14.28
CA ALA A 60 -5.95 -3.76 14.06
C ALA A 60 -6.43 -5.18 13.69
N ILE A 61 -5.64 -5.91 12.89
CA ILE A 61 -5.91 -7.32 12.57
C ILE A 61 -5.80 -8.19 13.83
N LEU A 62 -4.71 -8.05 14.60
CA LEU A 62 -4.50 -8.81 15.84
C LEU A 62 -5.55 -8.49 16.90
N GLU A 63 -5.97 -7.22 17.02
CA GLU A 63 -7.04 -6.80 17.91
C GLU A 63 -8.39 -7.39 17.49
N SER A 64 -8.69 -7.39 16.20
CA SER A 64 -9.89 -8.03 15.65
C SER A 64 -9.92 -9.54 15.94
N GLU A 65 -8.80 -10.23 15.76
CA GLU A 65 -8.66 -11.66 16.09
C GLU A 65 -8.84 -11.93 17.60
N ARG A 66 -8.29 -11.06 18.46
CA ARG A 66 -8.49 -11.15 19.92
C ARG A 66 -9.96 -10.97 20.29
N LEU A 67 -10.61 -9.93 19.75
CA LEU A 67 -12.01 -9.62 20.02
C LEU A 67 -12.95 -10.74 19.55
N LEU A 68 -12.66 -11.40 18.43
CA LEU A 68 -13.45 -12.54 17.95
C LEU A 68 -13.43 -13.75 18.90
N ASN A 69 -12.27 -14.00 19.53
CA ASN A 69 -12.05 -15.13 20.42
C ASN A 69 -12.38 -14.84 21.89
N GLU A 70 -12.53 -13.56 22.28
CA GLU A 70 -12.94 -13.18 23.62
C GLU A 70 -14.47 -13.30 23.80
N PRO A 71 -14.95 -14.16 24.73
CA PRO A 71 -16.38 -14.35 24.95
C PRO A 71 -17.07 -13.14 25.61
N THR A 72 -16.28 -12.20 26.15
CA THR A 72 -16.75 -10.95 26.76
C THR A 72 -16.86 -9.80 25.76
N THR A 73 -16.42 -10.00 24.52
CA THR A 73 -16.52 -8.98 23.47
C THR A 73 -17.98 -8.72 23.15
N ARG A 74 -18.36 -7.43 23.19
CA ARG A 74 -19.72 -6.99 22.89
C ARG A 74 -20.06 -7.28 21.43
N ARG A 75 -21.10 -8.10 21.23
CA ARG A 75 -21.61 -8.46 19.90
C ARG A 75 -22.96 -7.79 19.72
N TYR A 76 -23.19 -7.25 18.53
CA TYR A 76 -24.46 -6.65 18.18
C TYR A 76 -25.22 -7.63 17.28
N SER A 77 -26.48 -7.90 17.61
CA SER A 77 -27.35 -8.72 16.77
C SER A 77 -28.04 -7.91 15.67
N ASP A 78 -27.99 -6.58 15.77
CA ASP A 78 -28.61 -5.65 14.83
C ASP A 78 -27.62 -4.56 14.38
N VAL A 79 -27.70 -4.20 13.09
CA VAL A 79 -26.79 -3.23 12.48
C VAL A 79 -27.10 -1.80 12.94
N GLU A 80 -28.37 -1.46 13.22
CA GLU A 80 -28.69 -0.13 13.72
C GLU A 80 -28.17 0.09 15.14
N GLU A 81 -28.21 -0.94 15.99
CA GLU A 81 -27.63 -0.89 17.33
C GLU A 81 -26.13 -0.60 17.28
N ALA A 82 -25.39 -1.34 16.45
CA ALA A 82 -23.95 -1.14 16.26
C ALA A 82 -23.62 0.28 15.75
N LEU A 83 -24.42 0.81 14.83
CA LEU A 83 -24.21 2.15 14.27
C LEU A 83 -24.57 3.28 15.24
N ARG A 84 -25.50 3.07 16.18
CA ARG A 84 -25.84 4.06 17.21
C ARG A 84 -24.72 4.22 18.23
N GLU A 85 -24.07 3.13 18.62
CA GLU A 85 -22.93 3.15 19.55
C GLU A 85 -21.66 3.73 18.89
N LEU A 86 -21.43 3.45 17.61
CA LEU A 86 -20.30 4.03 16.87
C LEU A 86 -20.39 5.56 16.72
N LYS A 87 -21.62 6.10 16.70
CA LYS A 87 -21.90 7.52 16.47
C LYS A 87 -22.08 8.33 17.76
N SER A 88 -22.08 7.71 18.93
CA SER A 88 -22.18 8.37 20.24
C SER A 88 -20.81 8.80 20.75
#